data_AF-D6MLX0-F1
#
_entry.id   AF-D6MLX0-F1
#
_cell.length_a   1.000
_cell.length_b   1.000
_cell.length_c   1.000
_cell.angle_alpha   90.00
_cell.angle_beta   90.00
_cell.angle_gamma   90.00
#
_symmetry.space_group_name_H-M   'P 1'
#
loop_
_entity.id
_entity.type
_entity.pdbx_description
1 polymer ?
#
loop_
_entity_poly.entity_id
_entity_poly.type
_entity_poly.pdbx_seq_one_letter_code
_entity_poly.pdbx_strand_id
1 'polypeptide(L)'
;MSQCIYVGLDVHKKTVVYCAKNADGSVVCQGTVAANRKALGEWAVMMPRPWQGVREATLFTGWIYDFLTPHAQKLIVAHPLMMRAIAASKKKNDRVDAQKLADALRADLVPQAYDVLSQ
;
A
#
# COMPACT_ATOMS: atom_id res chain seq x y z
N MET A 1 1.65 -23.69 -1.67
CA MET A 1 1.07 -22.55 -2.42
C MET A 1 1.47 -21.29 -1.67
N SER A 2 2.39 -20.49 -2.20
CA SER A 2 2.73 -19.20 -1.58
C SER A 2 1.53 -18.28 -1.72
N GLN A 3 0.86 -17.95 -0.62
CA GLN A 3 -0.25 -17.00 -0.64
C GLN A 3 0.31 -15.61 -0.96
N CYS A 4 -0.37 -14.88 -1.83
CA CYS A 4 0.00 -13.52 -2.17
C CYS A 4 -0.28 -12.59 -0.98
N ILE A 5 0.66 -11.70 -0.68
CA ILE A 5 0.56 -10.75 0.43
C ILE A 5 -0.05 -9.44 -0.06
N TYR A 6 -1.04 -8.91 0.66
CA TYR A 6 -1.70 -7.64 0.36
C TYR A 6 -1.18 -6.56 1.29
N VAL A 7 -0.60 -5.51 0.72
CA VAL A 7 0.12 -4.46 1.46
C VAL A 7 -0.57 -3.12 1.27
N GLY A 8 -1.06 -2.52 2.35
CA GLY A 8 -1.48 -1.12 2.37
C GLY A 8 -0.30 -0.23 2.74
N LEU A 9 -0.04 0.80 1.92
CA LEU A 9 1.03 1.78 2.11
C LEU A 9 0.42 3.17 2.32
N ASP A 10 0.68 3.77 3.47
CA ASP A 10 0.39 5.18 3.71
C ASP A 10 1.71 5.95 3.73
N VAL A 11 1.87 6.84 2.76
CA VAL A 11 3.10 7.56 2.52
C VAL A 11 2.97 9.00 3.01
N HIS A 12 3.77 9.35 4.02
CA HIS A 12 3.92 10.71 4.52
C HIS A 12 5.25 11.34 4.09
N LYS A 13 5.47 12.60 4.48
CA LYS A 13 6.67 13.37 4.11
C LYS A 13 8.01 12.72 4.47
N LYS A 14 8.08 11.99 5.59
CA LYS A 14 9.35 11.42 6.12
C LYS A 14 9.30 9.93 6.40
N THR A 15 8.10 9.36 6.43
CA THR A 15 7.85 7.98 6.86
C THR A 15 6.77 7.37 6.00
N VAL A 16 6.83 6.06 5.84
CA VAL A 16 5.82 5.23 5.18
C VAL A 16 5.31 4.23 6.21
N VAL A 17 4.02 4.30 6.52
CA VAL A 17 3.35 3.32 7.35
C VAL A 17 2.87 2.21 6.42
N TYR A 18 3.12 0.96 6.79
CA TYR A 18 2.71 -0.18 5.99
C TYR A 18 1.96 -1.22 6.83
N CYS A 19 1.02 -1.91 6.20
CA CYS A 19 0.35 -3.07 6.75
C CYS A 19 0.24 -4.17 5.69
N ALA A 20 0.83 -5.32 5.96
CA ALA A 20 0.80 -6.50 5.12
C ALA A 20 -0.14 -7.55 5.72
N LYS A 21 -1.05 -8.06 4.89
CA LYS A 21 -2.04 -9.06 5.25
C LYS A 21 -2.01 -10.23 4.27
N ASN A 22 -2.37 -11.41 4.75
CA ASN A 22 -2.62 -12.57 3.90
C ASN A 22 -4.01 -12.51 3.26
N ALA A 23 -4.27 -13.43 2.33
CA ALA A 23 -5.58 -13.58 1.69
C ALA A 23 -6.72 -13.89 2.67
N ASP A 24 -6.42 -14.52 3.81
CA ASP A 24 -7.39 -14.80 4.87
C ASP A 24 -7.70 -13.56 5.76
N GLY A 25 -6.96 -12.47 5.60
CA GLY A 25 -7.12 -11.24 6.38
C GLY A 25 -6.22 -11.14 7.61
N SER A 26 -5.46 -12.19 7.95
CA SER A 26 -4.45 -12.14 9.01
C SER A 26 -3.34 -11.15 8.69
N VAL A 27 -2.99 -10.31 9.67
CA VAL A 27 -1.86 -9.39 9.58
C VAL A 27 -0.57 -10.18 9.68
N VAL A 28 0.24 -10.14 8.63
CA VAL A 28 1.56 -10.78 8.57
C VAL A 28 2.59 -9.89 9.25
N CYS A 29 2.60 -8.62 8.86
CA CYS A 29 3.46 -7.62 9.47
C CYS A 29 2.87 -6.24 9.25
N GLN A 30 3.16 -5.33 10.17
CA GLN A 30 2.81 -3.93 10.05
C GLN A 30 3.87 -3.10 10.74
N GLY A 31 4.12 -1.90 10.25
CA GLY A 31 5.17 -1.07 10.80
C GLY A 31 5.29 0.27 10.11
N THR A 32 6.41 0.93 10.38
CA THR A 32 6.75 2.21 9.77
C THR A 32 8.18 2.13 9.29
N VAL A 33 8.40 2.52 8.04
CA VAL A 33 9.72 2.61 7.41
C VAL A 33 10.02 4.06 7.08
N ALA A 34 11.29 4.45 7.10
CA ALA A 34 11.68 5.78 6.69
C ALA A 34 11.46 5.95 5.18
N ALA A 35 10.97 7.12 4.75
CA ALA A 35 10.73 7.45 3.35
C ALA A 35 12.05 7.80 2.62
N ASN A 36 13.03 6.90 2.65
CA ASN A 36 14.30 7.01 1.95
C ASN A 36 14.59 5.73 1.15
N ARG A 37 15.34 5.87 0.05
CA ARG A 37 15.60 4.74 -0.89
C ARG A 37 16.24 3.54 -0.22
N LYS A 38 17.14 3.76 0.75
CA LYS A 38 17.85 2.68 1.44
C LYS A 38 16.87 1.84 2.27
N ALA A 39 16.13 2.46 3.17
CA ALA A 39 15.19 1.79 4.06
C ALA A 39 14.02 1.16 3.28
N LEU A 40 13.51 1.84 2.25
CA LEU A 40 12.47 1.27 1.38
C LEU A 40 12.99 0.07 0.57
N GLY A 41 14.24 0.13 0.09
CA GLY A 41 14.87 -0.98 -0.64
C GLY A 41 15.08 -2.19 0.25
N GLU A 42 15.63 -1.98 1.45
CA GLU A 42 15.78 -3.03 2.47
C GLU A 42 14.42 -3.65 2.82
N TRP A 43 13.40 -2.82 3.05
CA TRP A 43 12.05 -3.28 3.32
C TRP A 43 11.46 -4.11 2.16
N ALA A 44 11.58 -3.64 0.91
CA ALA A 44 11.05 -4.32 -0.27
C ALA A 44 11.72 -5.68 -0.55
N VAL A 45 12.98 -5.84 -0.12
CA VAL A 45 13.71 -7.12 -0.20
C VAL A 45 13.30 -8.06 0.93
N MET A 46 13.06 -7.54 2.14
CA MET A 46 12.63 -8.34 3.29
C MET A 46 11.17 -8.83 3.18
N MET A 47 10.35 -8.17 2.37
CA MET A 47 8.95 -8.54 2.20
C MET A 47 8.78 -9.90 1.51
N PRO A 48 7.92 -10.79 2.06
CA PRO A 48 7.62 -12.07 1.41
C PRO A 48 7.02 -11.84 0.02
N ARG A 49 7.57 -12.53 -1.00
CA ARG A 49 7.07 -12.49 -2.38
C ARG A 49 6.23 -13.73 -2.70
N PRO A 50 5.17 -13.61 -3.52
CA PRO A 50 4.70 -12.39 -4.18
C PRO A 50 3.87 -11.49 -3.24
N TRP A 51 3.93 -10.18 -3.45
CA TRP A 51 3.09 -9.21 -2.75
C TRP A 51 2.49 -8.19 -3.71
N GLN A 52 1.30 -7.70 -3.38
CA GLN A 52 0.59 -6.64 -4.07
C GLN A 52 0.38 -5.49 -3.10
N GLY A 53 0.60 -4.26 -3.57
CA GLY A 53 0.48 -3.06 -2.76
C GLY A 53 -0.67 -2.17 -3.22
N VAL A 54 -1.22 -1.40 -2.30
CA VAL A 54 -2.07 -0.26 -2.60
C VAL A 54 -1.62 0.93 -1.76
N ARG A 55 -1.67 2.13 -2.35
CA ARG A 55 -1.22 3.37 -1.71
C ARG A 55 -2.21 4.49 -1.94
N GLU A 56 -2.40 5.39 -0.98
CA GLU A 56 -3.12 6.64 -1.23
C GLU A 56 -2.32 7.56 -2.18
N ALA A 57 -3.03 8.29 -3.05
CA ALA A 57 -2.41 9.28 -3.94
C ALA A 57 -1.96 10.52 -3.15
N THR A 58 -0.73 10.47 -2.63
CA THR A 58 -0.10 11.61 -1.97
C THR A 58 0.69 12.46 -2.97
N LEU A 59 0.41 13.76 -3.01
CA LEU A 59 1.21 14.75 -3.73
C LEU A 59 2.65 14.76 -3.18
N PHE A 60 3.65 14.83 -4.06
CA PHE A 60 5.09 14.90 -3.75
C PHE A 60 5.81 13.58 -3.37
N THR A 61 5.16 12.42 -3.44
CA THR A 61 5.80 11.12 -3.14
C THR A 61 5.66 10.09 -4.26
N GLY A 62 5.47 10.55 -5.51
CA GLY A 62 5.40 9.70 -6.70
C GLY A 62 6.61 8.74 -6.82
N TRP A 63 7.82 9.25 -6.55
CA TRP A 63 9.05 8.46 -6.64
C TRP A 63 9.08 7.17 -5.77
N ILE A 64 8.32 7.12 -4.67
CA ILE A 64 8.22 5.92 -3.82
C ILE A 64 7.44 4.83 -4.54
N TYR A 65 6.40 5.20 -5.30
CA TYR A 65 5.66 4.27 -6.14
C TYR A 65 6.59 3.71 -7.21
N ASP A 66 7.24 4.57 -7.98
CA ASP A 66 8.17 4.15 -9.06
C ASP A 66 9.28 3.23 -8.55
N PHE A 67 9.79 3.50 -7.34
CA PHE A 67 10.82 2.71 -6.70
C PHE A 67 10.33 1.32 -6.25
N LEU A 68 9.07 1.20 -5.82
CA LEU A 68 8.50 -0.06 -5.32
C LEU A 68 7.84 -0.90 -6.43
N THR A 69 7.39 -0.28 -7.52
CA THR A 69 6.81 -0.95 -8.70
C THR A 69 7.61 -2.16 -9.18
N PRO A 70 8.95 -2.11 -9.36
CA PRO A 70 9.72 -3.29 -9.80
C PRO A 70 9.82 -4.42 -8.75
N HIS A 71 9.50 -4.15 -7.49
CA HIS A 71 9.56 -5.13 -6.40
C HIS A 71 8.20 -5.74 -6.07
N ALA A 72 7.10 -5.08 -6.44
CA ALA A 72 5.73 -5.51 -6.23
C ALA A 72 5.21 -6.28 -7.44
N GLN A 73 4.33 -7.26 -7.21
CA GLN A 73 3.61 -7.92 -8.30
C GLN A 73 2.55 -6.98 -8.92
N LYS A 74 1.92 -6.16 -8.09
CA LYS A 74 0.94 -5.14 -8.49
C LYS A 74 1.01 -4.00 -7.47
N LEU A 75 1.04 -2.76 -7.92
CA LEU A 75 0.99 -1.59 -7.04
C LEU A 75 -0.13 -0.68 -7.55
N ILE A 76 -1.13 -0.41 -6.71
CA ILE A 76 -2.31 0.38 -7.10
C ILE A 76 -2.28 1.71 -6.34
N VAL A 77 -2.61 2.80 -7.02
CA VAL A 77 -2.81 4.11 -6.37
C VAL A 77 -4.31 4.33 -6.15
N ALA A 78 -4.72 4.38 -4.87
CA ALA A 78 -6.06 4.71 -4.46
C ALA A 78 -6.27 6.23 -4.43
N HIS A 79 -7.35 6.72 -5.06
CA HIS A 79 -7.64 8.13 -5.11
C HIS A 79 -8.10 8.66 -3.73
N PRO A 80 -7.49 9.72 -3.17
CA PRO A 80 -7.77 10.23 -1.82
C PRO A 80 -9.24 10.64 -1.61
N LEU A 81 -9.91 11.17 -2.64
CA LEU A 81 -11.34 11.50 -2.60
C LEU A 81 -12.22 10.26 -2.37
N MET A 82 -11.89 9.12 -2.98
CA MET A 82 -12.63 7.86 -2.78
C MET A 82 -12.24 7.19 -1.47
N MET A 83 -10.97 7.30 -1.06
CA MET A 83 -10.56 6.80 0.26
C MET A 83 -11.28 7.55 1.39
N ARG A 84 -11.50 8.87 1.28
CA ARG A 84 -12.33 9.62 2.24
C ARG A 84 -13.79 9.14 2.30
N ALA A 85 -14.34 8.62 1.20
CA ALA A 85 -15.68 8.03 1.20
C ALA A 85 -15.73 6.69 1.96
N ILE A 86 -14.66 5.89 1.88
CA ILE A 86 -14.52 4.62 2.62
C ILE A 86 -14.08 4.86 4.09
N ALA A 87 -13.29 5.92 4.32
CA ALA A 87 -12.64 6.23 5.58
C ALA A 87 -13.38 7.29 6.42
N ALA A 88 -14.69 7.50 6.21
CA ALA A 88 -15.53 8.50 6.88
C ALA A 88 -15.61 8.43 8.44
N SER A 89 -14.74 7.67 9.10
CA SER A 89 -14.55 7.68 10.55
C SER A 89 -13.70 8.88 11.01
N LYS A 90 -14.23 9.62 11.99
CA LYS A 90 -13.73 10.89 12.57
C LYS A 90 -12.34 10.86 13.26
N LYS A 91 -11.52 9.82 13.10
CA LYS A 91 -10.17 9.74 13.68
C LYS A 91 -9.18 9.25 12.62
N LYS A 92 -8.36 10.17 12.08
CA LYS A 92 -7.18 9.84 11.29
C LYS A 92 -6.25 8.99 12.15
N ASN A 93 -5.99 7.77 11.72
CA ASN A 93 -5.01 6.92 12.35
C ASN A 93 -4.31 6.18 11.22
N ASP A 94 -3.08 6.59 10.93
CA ASP A 94 -2.33 6.17 9.74
C ASP A 94 -2.20 4.63 9.64
N ARG A 95 -2.22 3.94 10.80
CA ARG A 95 -2.27 2.47 10.85
C ARG A 95 -3.60 1.87 10.39
N VAL A 96 -4.71 2.49 10.79
CA VAL A 96 -6.06 2.06 10.41
C VAL A 96 -6.28 2.34 8.93
N ASP A 97 -5.76 3.45 8.41
CA ASP A 97 -5.79 3.78 7.00
C ASP A 97 -5.01 2.75 6.17
N ALA A 98 -3.79 2.37 6.58
CA ALA A 98 -3.03 1.29 5.93
C ALA A 98 -3.73 -0.09 6.01
N GLN A 99 -4.40 -0.40 7.13
CA GLN A 99 -5.17 -1.65 7.24
C GLN A 99 -6.39 -1.68 6.31
N LYS A 100 -7.14 -0.56 6.22
CA LYS A 100 -8.28 -0.43 5.31
C LYS A 100 -7.85 -0.56 3.85
N LEU A 101 -6.71 0.01 3.50
CA LEU A 101 -6.09 -0.15 2.20
C LEU A 101 -5.81 -1.62 1.89
N ALA A 102 -5.15 -2.35 2.80
CA ALA A 102 -4.89 -3.77 2.63
C ALA A 102 -6.19 -4.60 2.49
N ASP A 103 -7.22 -4.30 3.29
CA ASP A 103 -8.52 -4.96 3.20
C ASP A 103 -9.25 -4.64 1.89
N ALA A 104 -9.22 -3.39 1.42
CA ALA A 104 -9.82 -3.01 0.16
C ALA A 104 -9.14 -3.75 -1.01
N LEU A 105 -7.81 -3.86 -0.99
CA LEU A 105 -7.06 -4.59 -2.01
C LEU A 105 -7.38 -6.09 -1.99
N ARG A 106 -7.44 -6.69 -0.79
CA ARG A 106 -7.82 -8.10 -0.61
C ARG A 106 -9.25 -8.37 -1.07
N ALA A 107 -10.17 -7.43 -0.85
CA ALA A 107 -11.58 -7.56 -1.22
C ALA A 107 -11.86 -7.20 -2.69
N ASP A 108 -10.85 -6.84 -3.50
CA ASP A 108 -10.99 -6.27 -4.85
C ASP A 108 -11.89 -5.00 -4.88
N LEU A 109 -12.06 -4.35 -3.73
CA LEU A 109 -12.88 -3.16 -3.54
C LEU A 109 -12.10 -1.86 -3.73
N VAL A 110 -10.84 -1.93 -4.19
CA VAL A 110 -10.10 -0.73 -4.60
C VAL A 110 -10.62 -0.33 -5.99
N PRO A 111 -11.41 0.74 -6.13
CA PRO A 111 -11.67 1.30 -7.45
C PRO A 111 -10.30 1.70 -8.01
N GLN A 112 -9.78 0.90 -8.96
CA GLN A 112 -8.52 1.19 -9.62
C GLN A 112 -8.65 2.58 -10.24
N ALA A 113 -7.88 3.55 -9.74
CA ALA A 113 -7.64 4.75 -10.50
C ALA A 113 -6.80 4.29 -11.70
N TYR A 114 -7.47 4.12 -12.83
CA TYR A 114 -6.90 3.76 -14.12
C TYR A 114 -5.53 4.45 -14.32
N ASP A 115 -4.47 3.65 -14.41
CA ASP A 115 -3.40 3.94 -15.38
C ASP A 115 -3.76 3.09 -16.61
N VAL A 116 -4.53 3.70 -17.51
CA VAL A 116 -4.58 3.25 -18.91
C VAL A 116 -3.17 3.45 -19.43
N LEU A 117 -2.36 2.39 -19.52
CA LEU A 117 -1.29 2.24 -20.51
C LEU A 117 -0.71 0.83 -20.39
N SER A 118 -1.25 -0.08 -21.19
CA SER A 118 -0.50 -1.05 -22.00
C SER A 118 -1.50 -1.82 -22.86
N GLN A 119 -1.71 -1.30 -24.08
CA GLN A 119 -1.92 -2.12 -25.26
C GLN A 119 -0.60 -2.77 -25.65
#